data_AF-A0A9Q8CKN6-F1
#
_entry.id   AF-A0A9Q8CKN6-F1
#
_cell.length_a   1.000
_cell.length_b   1.000
_cell.length_c   1.000
_cell.angle_alpha   90.00
_cell.angle_beta   90.00
_cell.angle_gamma   90.00
#
_symmetry.space_group_name_H-M   'P 1'
#
loop_
_entity.id
_entity.type
_entity.pdbx_description
1 polymer ?
#
loop_
_entity_poly.entity_id
_entity_poly.type
_entity_poly.pdbx_seq_one_letter_code
_entity_poly.pdbx_strand_id
1 'polypeptide(L)' 'MQGSIEDLEPLNFKHHEFDVLMSSFAFHYLPDSEGIGEEVKEILTISGTFIFSIEHPVYTAYGSQDWI' A
#
# COMPACT_ATOMS: atom_id res chain seq x y z
N MET A 1 3.67 6.79 -15.76
CA MET A 1 3.61 7.67 -14.58
C MET A 1 4.07 6.83 -13.41
N GLN A 2 5.05 7.29 -12.63
CA GLN A 2 5.55 6.58 -11.44
C GLN A 2 5.22 7.45 -10.22
N GLY A 3 4.39 6.94 -9.32
CA GLY A 3 4.03 7.57 -8.05
C GLY A 3 4.38 6.64 -6.89
N SER A 4 4.76 7.21 -5.75
CA SER A 4 4.98 6.48 -4.50
C SER A 4 3.70 6.52 -3.66
N ILE A 5 3.40 5.44 -2.92
CA ILE A 5 2.29 5.39 -1.97
C ILE A 5 2.51 6.33 -0.77
N GLU A 6 3.74 6.78 -0.54
CA GLU A 6 4.06 7.70 0.56
C GLU A 6 3.47 9.11 0.35
N ASP A 7 3.15 9.49 -0.89
CA ASP A 7 2.50 10.74 -1.25
C ASP A 7 1.04 10.51 -1.66
N LEU A 8 0.24 9.89 -0.78
CA LEU A 8 -1.22 9.89 -0.87
C LEU A 8 -1.79 11.30 -0.54
N GLU A 9 -1.27 12.36 -1.16
CA GLU A 9 -2.15 13.51 -1.47
C GLU A 9 -3.36 12.92 -2.20
N PRO A 10 -4.62 13.35 -1.93
CA PRO A 10 -5.82 12.64 -2.40
C PRO A 10 -5.65 12.27 -3.87
N LEU A 11 -5.32 11.00 -4.09
CA LEU A 11 -4.84 10.55 -5.39
C LEU A 11 -6.10 10.49 -6.24
N ASN A 12 -6.39 11.59 -6.95
CA ASN A 12 -7.51 11.72 -7.88
C ASN A 12 -7.26 10.85 -9.13
N PHE A 13 -6.91 9.59 -8.92
CA PHE A 13 -6.81 8.59 -9.95
C PHE A 13 -8.20 8.24 -10.44
N LYS A 14 -8.29 7.89 -11.71
CA LYS A 14 -9.52 7.42 -12.30
C LYS A 14 -9.76 5.99 -11.87
N HIS A 15 -11.03 5.61 -11.88
CA HIS A 15 -11.39 4.22 -11.69
C HIS A 15 -10.78 3.37 -12.82
N HIS A 16 -10.23 2.22 -12.46
CA HIS A 16 -9.64 1.25 -13.39
C HIS A 16 -8.51 1.83 -14.26
N GLU A 17 -7.63 2.65 -13.69
CA GLU A 17 -6.52 3.30 -14.38
C GLU A 17 -5.26 2.42 -14.46
N PHE A 18 -5.06 1.51 -13.50
CA PHE A 18 -3.81 0.75 -13.37
C PHE A 18 -4.01 -0.76 -13.49
N ASP A 19 -3.19 -1.42 -14.29
CA ASP A 19 -3.10 -2.88 -14.33
C ASP A 19 -2.21 -3.45 -13.22
N VAL A 20 -1.22 -2.67 -12.77
CA VAL A 20 -0.32 -3.04 -11.67
C VAL A 20 -0.12 -1.84 -10.76
N LEU A 21 -0.37 -2.03 -9.47
CA LEU A 21 -0.05 -1.09 -8.41
C LEU A 21 1.01 -1.72 -7.50
N MET A 22 2.02 -0.95 -7.10
CA MET A 22 3.12 -1.44 -6.27
C MET A 22 3.34 -0.56 -5.04
N SER A 23 3.56 -1.20 -3.89
CA SER A 23 4.03 -0.56 -2.66
C SER A 23 5.29 -1.25 -2.17
N SER A 24 6.35 -0.51 -1.86
CA SER A 24 7.58 -1.11 -1.32
C SER A 24 7.86 -0.55 0.07
N PHE A 25 7.66 -1.36 1.10
CA PHE A 25 7.91 -1.01 2.51
C PHE A 25 7.25 0.30 2.97
N ALA A 26 6.13 0.70 2.36
CA ALA A 26 5.38 1.90 2.75
C ALA A 26 4.02 1.58 3.38
N PHE A 27 3.36 0.51 2.91
CA PHE A 27 1.96 0.21 3.25
C PHE A 27 1.68 0.04 4.75
N HIS A 28 2.66 -0.46 5.53
CA HIS A 28 2.49 -0.71 6.96
C HIS A 28 2.61 0.54 7.85
N TYR A 29 3.02 1.69 7.30
CA TYR A 29 2.99 2.98 8.01
C TYR A 29 1.62 3.65 7.96
N LEU A 30 0.72 3.16 7.11
CA LEU A 30 -0.57 3.79 6.90
C LEU A 30 -1.52 3.44 8.06
N PRO A 31 -2.22 4.43 8.63
CA PRO A 31 -3.04 4.23 9.82
C PRO A 31 -4.35 3.46 9.54
N ASP A 32 -4.82 3.45 8.29
CA ASP A 32 -6.05 2.78 7.86
C ASP A 32 -5.80 1.90 6.63
N SER A 33 -5.29 0.69 6.87
CA SER A 33 -5.05 -0.28 5.80
C SER A 33 -6.32 -0.73 5.07
N GLU A 34 -7.50 -0.66 5.71
CA GLU A 34 -8.76 -1.10 5.13
C GLU A 34 -9.28 -0.06 4.13
N GLY A 35 -9.33 1.22 4.51
CA GLY A 35 -9.71 2.32 3.61
C GLY A 35 -8.82 2.38 2.37
N ILE A 36 -7.51 2.19 2.53
CA ILE A 36 -6.59 2.15 1.40
C ILE A 36 -6.83 0.90 0.53
N GLY A 37 -7.20 -0.22 1.13
CA GLY A 37 -7.61 -1.42 0.38
C GLY A 37 -8.83 -1.16 -0.51
N GLU A 38 -9.77 -0.32 -0.08
CA GLU A 38 -10.90 0.13 -0.91
C GLU A 38 -10.44 1.02 -2.07
N GLU A 39 -9.61 2.03 -1.80
CA GLU A 39 -9.08 2.91 -2.86
C GLU A 39 -8.27 2.15 -3.92
N VAL A 40 -7.42 1.20 -3.49
CA VAL A 40 -6.65 0.33 -4.39
C VAL A 40 -7.56 -0.45 -5.33
N LYS A 41 -8.69 -0.97 -4.83
CA LYS A 41 -9.66 -1.70 -5.66
C LYS A 41 -10.33 -0.79 -6.69
N GLU A 42 -10.60 0.47 -6.36
CA GLU A 42 -11.24 1.41 -7.29
C GLU A 42 -10.32 1.78 -8.46
N ILE A 43 -9.03 1.98 -8.20
CA ILE A 43 -8.07 2.46 -9.20
C ILE A 43 -7.45 1.34 -10.04
N LEU A 44 -7.50 0.09 -9.57
CA LEU A 44 -7.07 -1.07 -10.35
C LEU A 44 -8.10 -1.47 -11.40
N THR A 45 -7.62 -1.97 -12.54
CA THR A 45 -8.50 -2.64 -13.51
C THR A 45 -9.11 -3.92 -12.90
N ILE A 46 -10.17 -4.44 -13.51
CA ILE A 46 -10.86 -5.67 -13.04
C ILE A 46 -9.89 -6.87 -12.90
N SER A 47 -8.82 -6.91 -13.71
CA SER A 47 -7.78 -7.94 -13.67
C SER A 47 -6.44 -7.41 -13.16
N GLY A 48 -6.45 -6.22 -12.54
CA GLY A 48 -5.27 -5.56 -12.02
C GLY A 48 -4.70 -6.27 -10.80
N THR A 49 -3.41 -6.09 -10.57
CA THR A 49 -2.70 -6.72 -9.46
C THR A 49 -2.12 -5.66 -8.53
N PHE A 50 -2.38 -5.80 -7.23
CA PHE A 50 -1.67 -5.06 -6.19
C PHE A 50 -0.52 -5.90 -5.64
N ILE A 51 0.71 -5.37 -5.70
CA ILE A 51 1.91 -6.00 -5.17
C ILE A 51 2.45 -5.11 -4.07
N PHE A 52 2.64 -5.65 -2.86
CA PHE A 52 3.21 -4.86 -1.78
C PHE A 52 4.23 -5.65 -0.96
N SER A 53 5.18 -4.92 -0.38
CA SER A 53 6.04 -5.40 0.70
C SER A 53 5.84 -4.55 1.95
N ILE A 54 5.97 -5.18 3.11
CA ILE A 54 5.93 -4.55 4.42
C ILE A 54 7.05 -5.10 5.29
N GLU A 55 7.36 -4.40 6.38
CA GLU A 55 8.10 -5.03 7.46
C GLU A 55 7.30 -6.21 8.01
N HIS A 56 8.00 -7.31 8.31
CA HIS A 56 7.35 -8.52 8.78
C HIS A 56 6.66 -8.23 10.13
N PRO A 57 5.41 -8.68 10.37
CA PRO A 57 4.68 -8.34 11.60
C PRO A 57 5.40 -8.70 12.90
N VAL A 58 6.23 -9.75 12.90
CA VAL A 58 7.09 -10.07 14.06
C VAL A 58 8.02 -8.90 14.39
N TYR A 59 8.62 -8.27 13.38
CA TYR A 59 9.55 -7.16 13.56
C TYR A 59 8.89 -5.91 14.15
N THR A 60 7.63 -5.66 13.80
CA THR A 60 6.87 -4.48 14.25
C THR A 60 6.05 -4.72 15.52
N ALA A 61 5.78 -5.98 15.90
CA ALA A 61 4.99 -6.32 17.08
C ALA A 61 5.64 -5.89 18.40
N TYR A 62 6.97 -5.94 18.48
CA TYR A 62 7.74 -5.49 19.65
C TYR A 62 8.65 -4.34 19.23
N GLY A 63 8.14 -3.11 19.33
CA GLY A 63 8.74 -1.91 18.75
C GLY A 63 10.15 -1.56 19.23
N SER A 64 10.66 -2.15 20.32
CA SER A 64 12.06 -1.95 20.73
C SER A 64 13.05 -2.76 19.90
N GLN A 65 12.58 -3.78 19.17
CA GLN A 65 13.36 -4.57 18.23
C GLN A 65 14.61 -5.25 18.83
N ASP A 66 14.63 -5.45 20.15
CA ASP A 66 15.72 -6.11 20.89
C ASP A 66 15.65 -7.65 20.78
N TRP A 67 15.59 -8.17 19.57
CA TRP A 67 15.55 -9.62 19.31
C TRP A 67 16.93 -10.25 19.60
N ILE A 68 16.98 -11.37 20.33
CA ILE A 68 18.19 -12.16 20.62
C ILE A 68 18.23 -13.42 19.74
#